data_AF-A0A944HIS7-F1
#
_entry.id   AF-A0A944HIS7-F1
#
_cell.length_a   1.000
_cell.length_b   1.000
_cell.length_c   1.000
_cell.angle_alpha   90.00
_cell.angle_beta   90.00
_cell.angle_gamma   90.00
#
_symmetry.space_group_name_H-M   'P 1'
#
loop_
_entity.id
_entity.type
_entity.pdbx_description
1 polymer ?
#
loop_
_entity_poly.entity_id
_entity_poly.type
_entity_poly.pdbx_seq_one_letter_code
_entity_poly.pdbx_strand_id
1 'polypeptide(L)' 'MSRDEAISLVQHLLDADTADEAEHSEILNALRRGLMCPHISDYIYWANAPEPNAANIVDRALAYSPIAL' A
#
# COMPACT_ATOMS: atom_id res chain seq x y z
N MET A 1 -6.70 5.81 8.82
CA MET A 1 -6.98 4.50 8.19
C MET A 1 -6.61 3.41 9.18
N SER A 2 -7.40 2.36 9.27
CA SER A 2 -7.07 1.19 10.10
C SER A 2 -6.16 0.21 9.36
N ARG A 3 -5.49 -0.69 10.08
CA ARG A 3 -4.62 -1.71 9.47
C ARG A 3 -5.41 -2.63 8.54
N ASP A 4 -6.55 -3.15 8.97
CA ASP A 4 -7.38 -4.07 8.17
C ASP A 4 -7.97 -3.41 6.91
N GLU A 5 -8.34 -2.13 7.01
CA GLU A 5 -8.77 -1.33 5.86
C GLU A 5 -7.63 -1.17 4.85
N ALA A 6 -6.42 -0.84 5.32
CA ALA A 6 -5.24 -0.74 4.47
C ALA A 6 -4.91 -2.07 3.78
N ILE A 7 -5.04 -3.20 4.50
CA ILE A 7 -4.78 -4.53 3.94
C ILE A 7 -5.78 -4.85 2.83
N SER A 8 -7.06 -4.54 3.04
CA SER A 8 -8.10 -4.78 2.04
C SER A 8 -7.84 -3.99 0.76
N LEU A 9 -7.43 -2.72 0.89
CA LEU A 9 -7.09 -1.86 -0.24
C LEU A 9 -5.81 -2.33 -0.98
N VAL A 10 -4.78 -2.75 -0.24
CA VAL A 10 -3.55 -3.29 -0.85
C VAL A 10 -3.84 -4.61 -1.57
N GLN A 11 -4.66 -5.48 -0.97
CA GLN A 11 -5.06 -6.74 -1.59
C GLN A 11 -5.81 -6.49 -2.91
N HIS A 12 -6.74 -5.53 -2.91
CA HIS A 12 -7.47 -5.13 -4.12
C HIS A 12 -6.53 -4.61 -5.23
N LEU A 13 -5.48 -3.87 -4.88
CA LEU A 13 -4.44 -3.45 -5.84
C LEU A 13 -3.57 -4.61 -6.33
N LEU A 14 -3.26 -5.60 -5.49
CA LEU A 14 -2.47 -6.78 -5.86
C LEU A 14 -3.25 -7.73 -6.78
N ASP A 15 -4.55 -7.86 -6.55
CA ASP A 15 -5.46 -8.67 -7.38
C ASP A 15 -5.76 -7.97 -8.72
N ALA A 16 -5.29 -6.74 -8.91
CA ALA A 16 -5.55 -5.88 -10.06
C ALA A 16 -7.07 -5.70 -10.35
N ASP A 17 -7.88 -5.75 -9.29
CA ASP A 17 -9.35 -5.71 -9.35
C ASP A 17 -9.90 -4.28 -9.40
N THR A 18 -9.11 -3.31 -9.88
CA THR A 18 -9.54 -1.92 -10.03
C THR A 18 -10.30 -1.74 -11.34
N ALA A 19 -11.45 -1.06 -11.30
CA ALA A 19 -12.29 -0.80 -12.46
C ALA A 19 -11.61 0.11 -13.50
N ASP A 20 -10.81 1.08 -13.05
CA ASP A 20 -10.03 1.98 -13.91
C ASP A 20 -8.75 2.52 -13.23
N GLU A 21 -7.93 3.24 -14.01
CA GLU A 21 -6.68 3.86 -13.54
C GLU A 21 -6.92 4.99 -12.52
N ALA A 22 -8.10 5.63 -12.55
CA ALA A 22 -8.45 6.69 -11.62
C ALA A 22 -8.72 6.11 -10.23
N GLU A 23 -9.53 5.05 -10.13
CA GLU A 23 -9.76 4.29 -8.90
C GLU A 23 -8.44 3.76 -8.34
N HIS A 24 -7.60 3.19 -9.20
CA HIS A 24 -6.26 2.72 -8.83
C HIS A 24 -5.42 3.83 -8.18
N SER A 25 -5.42 5.01 -8.80
CA SER A 25 -4.71 6.20 -8.30
C SER A 25 -5.31 6.74 -7.00
N GLU A 26 -6.63 6.69 -6.84
CA GLU A 26 -7.33 7.10 -5.62
C GLU A 26 -6.99 6.19 -4.45
N ILE A 27 -6.99 4.87 -4.65
CA ILE A 27 -6.62 3.89 -3.63
C ILE A 27 -5.16 4.11 -3.19
N LEU A 28 -4.23 4.27 -4.13
CA LEU A 28 -2.83 4.56 -3.81
C LEU A 28 -2.67 5.85 -3.00
N ASN A 29 -3.41 6.90 -3.36
CA ASN A 29 -3.39 8.17 -2.64
C ASN A 29 -4.00 8.06 -1.23
N ALA A 30 -5.08 7.27 -1.08
CA ALA A 30 -5.68 6.98 0.22
C ALA A 30 -4.69 6.22 1.13
N LEU A 31 -4.01 5.20 0.59
CA LEU A 31 -2.97 4.45 1.30
C LEU A 31 -1.81 5.35 1.74
N ARG A 32 -1.29 6.20 0.84
CA ARG A 32 -0.20 7.15 1.15
C ARG A 32 -0.55 8.08 2.31
N ARG A 33 -1.76 8.68 2.27
CA ARG A 33 -2.23 9.58 3.34
C ARG A 33 -2.55 8.82 4.63
N GLY A 34 -3.13 7.63 4.51
CA GLY A 34 -3.59 6.84 5.67
C GLY A 34 -2.44 6.18 6.44
N LEU A 35 -1.39 5.73 5.75
CA LEU A 35 -0.20 5.11 6.35
C LEU A 35 0.94 6.12 6.60
N MET A 36 0.79 7.37 6.14
CA MET A 36 1.85 8.38 6.16
C MET A 36 3.16 7.90 5.50
N CYS A 37 3.04 6.97 4.56
CA CYS A 37 4.17 6.34 3.87
C CYS A 37 4.16 6.74 2.38
N PRO A 38 5.13 7.56 1.92
CA PRO A 38 5.22 7.96 0.53
C PRO A 38 5.60 6.80 -0.40
N HIS A 39 6.32 5.80 0.11
CA HIS A 39 6.89 4.67 -0.64
C HIS A 39 5.97 3.43 -0.72
N ILE A 40 4.70 3.54 -0.32
CA ILE A 40 3.78 2.39 -0.35
C ILE A 40 3.64 1.76 -1.75
N SER A 41 3.66 2.56 -2.81
CA SER A 41 3.64 2.07 -4.19
C SER A 41 4.84 1.15 -4.47
N ASP A 42 6.01 1.50 -3.95
CA ASP A 42 7.23 0.72 -4.17
C ASP A 42 7.14 -0.64 -3.48
N TYR A 43 6.47 -0.70 -2.33
CA TYR A 43 6.23 -1.95 -1.62
C TYR A 43 5.21 -2.85 -2.32
N ILE A 44 4.29 -2.28 -3.11
CA ILE A 44 3.28 -3.05 -3.85
C ILE A 44 3.88 -3.63 -5.14
N TYR A 45 4.53 -2.81 -5.97
CA TYR A 45 4.99 -3.23 -7.30
C TYR A 45 6.42 -3.75 -7.35
N TRP A 46 7.26 -3.34 -6.40
CA TRP A 46 8.69 -3.62 -6.39
C TRP A 46 9.14 -4.37 -5.14
N ALA A 47 8.23 -5.11 -4.49
CA ALA A 47 8.59 -5.99 -3.40
C ALA A 47 9.62 -7.03 -3.88
N ASN A 48 10.79 -7.06 -3.25
CA ASN A 48 11.81 -8.10 -3.45
C ASN A 48 11.36 -9.51 -2.97
N ALA A 49 10.12 -9.67 -2.53
CA ALA A 49 9.57 -10.93 -2.07
C ALA A 49 8.93 -11.68 -3.26
N PRO A 50 9.12 -13.01 -3.38
CA PRO A 50 8.57 -13.80 -4.48
C PRO A 50 7.03 -13.84 -4.48
N GLU A 51 6.39 -13.59 -3.33
CA GLU A 51 4.94 -13.44 -3.20
C GLU A 51 4.63 -12.16 -2.41
N PRO A 52 3.97 -11.16 -3.04
CA PRO A 52 3.53 -9.97 -2.33
C PRO A 52 2.37 -10.33 -1.39
N ASN A 53 2.54 -10.06 -0.10
CA ASN A 53 1.49 -10.23 0.92
C ASN A 53 1.04 -8.85 1.40
N ALA A 54 -0.25 -8.55 1.24
CA ALA A 54 -0.85 -7.27 1.63
C ALA A 54 -0.58 -6.90 3.09
N ALA A 55 -0.64 -7.87 4.02
CA ALA A 55 -0.35 -7.64 5.43
C ALA A 55 1.11 -7.22 5.66
N ASN A 56 2.06 -7.89 5.02
CA ASN A 56 3.48 -7.57 5.14
C ASN A 56 3.81 -6.19 4.54
N ILE A 57 3.15 -5.83 3.43
CA ILE A 57 3.30 -4.53 2.79
C ILE A 57 2.79 -3.42 3.71
N VAL A 58 1.60 -3.61 4.30
CA VAL A 58 1.02 -2.65 5.25
C VAL A 58 1.87 -2.54 6.51
N ASP A 59 2.37 -3.64 7.05
CA ASP A 59 3.24 -3.62 8.23
C ASP A 59 4.55 -2.88 7.95
N ARG A 60 5.14 -3.09 6.77
CA ARG A 60 6.33 -2.34 6.34
C ARG A 60 6.03 -0.85 6.21
N ALA A 61 4.88 -0.48 5.65
CA ALA A 61 4.47 0.90 5.50
C ALA A 61 4.10 1.57 6.84
N LEU A 62 3.53 0.84 7.80
CA LEU A 62 3.31 1.33 9.16
C LEU A 62 4.61 1.47 9.96
N ALA A 63 5.58 0.59 9.70
CA ALA A 63 6.93 0.68 10.26
C ALA A 63 7.77 1.78 9.59
N TYR A 64 7.30 2.39 8.50
CA TYR A 64 7.95 3.53 7.89
C TYR A 64 7.90 4.73 8.83
N SER A 65 8.98 4.94 9.57
CA SER A 65 9.24 6.21 10.22
C SER A 65 9.94 7.09 9.20
N PRO A 66 9.38 8.27 8.84
CA PRO A 66 10.18 9.29 8.18
C PRO A 66 11.40 9.50 9.06
N ILE A 67 12.59 9.27 8.50
CA ILE A 67 13.80 9.74 9.16
C ILE A 67 13.56 11.24 9.32
N ALA A 68 13.56 11.72 10.57
CA ALA A 68 13.59 13.15 10.82
C ALA A 68 14.93 13.65 10.27
N LEU A 69 14.92 14.02 8.99
CA LEU A 69 16.01 14.71 8.31
C LEU A 69 16.12 16.12 8.88
#